data_AF-A0A645DXV9-F1
#
_entry.id   AF-A0A645DXV9-F1
#
_cell.length_a   1.000
_cell.length_b   1.000
_cell.length_c   1.000
_cell.angle_alpha   90.00
_cell.angle_beta   90.00
_cell.angle_gamma   90.00
#
_symmetry.space_group_name_H-M   'P 1'
#
loop_
_entity.id
_entity.type
_entity.pdbx_description
1 polymer ?
#
loop_
_entity_poly.entity_id
_entity_poly.type
_entity_poly.pdbx_seq_one_letter_code
_entity_poly.pdbx_strand_id
1 'polypeptide(L)'
;MKENGFQKSSQLLGHFVKRLEKIANKYGKNIAGWDEILEEKNLDPNTIVYAWRSINKGFESARRAQPTVMMPGAYCYFDMKQSLAERGHNWAGIVTLEKAYSFVPHNSDSLKIDDFKYVIGVQGALWTELLQKPENFIDYQLFPRMLAIAEVGWTSAKNKNYNEFYKILEEKHYSRMFEMGIAFRIPYPTAKFENNKISVSSNGNNSLITRYTIDGTEPNSYSPIYNGEIYTDNPFKFKFRNFYKDQIKSISVGVSNVEYVFQKPSTSIISSIKDNEKFSFKNLTDYNFNSYSRSIGRVVGGDYLIYMFDNPVDSKKITIDSGIPNIDFYYITDGFVLFISYF
;
A
#
# COMPACT_ATOMS: atom_id res chain seq x y z
N MET A 1 22.25 15.31 28.27
CA MET A 1 23.29 15.73 27.31
C MET A 1 24.42 16.49 27.98
N LYS A 2 24.16 17.68 28.57
CA LYS A 2 25.19 18.53 29.21
C LYS A 2 26.09 17.79 30.20
N GLU A 3 25.52 17.03 31.13
CA GLU A 3 26.27 16.23 32.11
C GLU A 3 27.24 15.21 31.48
N ASN A 4 26.86 14.63 30.34
CA ASN A 4 27.67 13.61 29.65
C ASN A 4 28.48 14.20 28.47
N GLY A 5 28.50 15.52 28.31
CA GLY A 5 29.22 16.20 27.22
C GLY A 5 28.71 15.89 25.80
N PHE A 6 27.47 15.40 25.65
CA PHE A 6 26.92 15.08 24.33
C PHE A 6 26.59 16.34 23.53
N GLN A 7 27.01 16.35 22.27
CA GLN A 7 26.84 17.44 21.31
C GLN A 7 25.73 17.17 20.29
N LYS A 8 25.40 15.89 20.05
CA LYS A 8 24.38 15.45 19.08
C LYS A 8 23.35 14.53 19.74
N SER A 9 22.12 14.55 19.24
CA SER A 9 21.04 13.66 19.69
C SER A 9 21.36 12.18 19.45
N SER A 10 22.13 11.82 18.42
CA SER A 10 22.56 10.43 18.18
C SER A 10 23.41 9.87 19.33
N GLN A 11 24.15 10.73 20.05
CA GLN A 11 24.90 10.30 21.23
C GLN A 11 24.00 9.96 22.42
N LEU A 12 22.80 10.55 22.50
CA LEU A 12 21.78 10.12 23.48
C LEU A 12 21.26 8.73 23.15
N LEU A 13 20.99 8.45 21.86
CA LEU A 13 20.59 7.12 21.42
C LEU A 13 21.65 6.09 21.79
N GLY A 14 22.92 6.35 21.46
CA GLY A 14 24.03 5.44 21.81
C GLY A 14 24.15 5.22 23.31
N HIS A 15 24.09 6.29 24.12
CA HIS A 15 24.07 6.17 25.58
C HIS A 15 22.91 5.31 26.11
N PHE A 16 21.71 5.49 25.56
CA PHE A 16 20.54 4.70 25.91
C PHE A 16 20.73 3.22 25.55
N VAL A 17 21.20 2.93 24.34
CA VAL A 17 21.49 1.57 23.86
C VAL A 17 22.54 0.90 24.74
N LYS A 18 23.67 1.54 25.04
CA LYS A 18 24.72 0.98 25.93
C LYS A 18 24.19 0.68 27.34
N ARG A 19 23.24 1.48 27.86
CA ARG A 19 22.60 1.20 29.15
C ARG A 19 21.71 -0.04 29.06
N LEU A 20 20.94 -0.19 27.99
CA LEU A 20 20.11 -1.37 27.76
C LEU A 20 20.95 -2.64 27.59
N GLU A 21 22.06 -2.59 26.84
CA GLU A 21 23.01 -3.71 26.72
C GLU A 21 23.50 -4.18 28.09
N LYS A 22 23.97 -3.26 28.95
CA LYS A 22 24.43 -3.60 30.31
C LYS A 22 23.33 -4.27 31.14
N ILE A 23 22.09 -3.79 31.04
CA ILE A 23 20.95 -4.35 31.76
C ILE A 23 20.64 -5.76 31.22
N ALA A 24 20.52 -5.93 29.90
CA ALA A 24 20.19 -7.20 29.29
C ALA A 24 21.27 -8.26 29.54
N ASN A 25 22.55 -7.89 29.37
CA ASN A 25 23.69 -8.78 29.58
C ASN A 25 23.78 -9.27 31.03
N LYS A 26 23.41 -8.43 32.02
CA LYS A 26 23.32 -8.83 33.43
C LYS A 26 22.37 -10.02 33.65
N TYR A 27 21.38 -10.20 32.78
CA TYR A 27 20.41 -11.29 32.82
C TYR A 27 20.64 -12.35 31.72
N GLY A 28 21.82 -12.36 31.09
CA GLY A 28 22.15 -13.31 30.02
C GLY A 28 21.26 -13.18 28.78
N LYS A 29 20.78 -11.96 28.49
CA LYS A 29 19.98 -11.64 27.30
C LYS A 29 20.74 -10.67 26.40
N ASN A 30 20.55 -10.83 25.09
CA ASN A 30 21.02 -9.86 24.11
C ASN A 30 19.88 -8.91 23.76
N ILE A 31 20.21 -7.65 23.45
CA ILE A 31 19.23 -6.73 22.90
C ILE A 31 19.12 -6.92 21.39
N ALA A 32 17.99 -6.47 20.85
CA ALA A 32 17.84 -6.25 19.42
C ALA A 32 17.22 -4.89 19.17
N GLY A 33 17.59 -4.24 18.07
CA GLY A 33 17.04 -2.93 17.72
C GLY A 33 17.10 -2.63 16.22
N TRP A 34 16.34 -1.63 15.82
CA TRP A 34 16.35 -1.11 14.46
C TRP A 34 17.71 -0.54 14.09
N ASP A 35 18.07 -0.58 12.81
CA ASP A 35 19.40 -0.19 12.32
C ASP A 35 19.83 1.26 12.64
N GLU A 36 18.96 2.12 13.17
CA GLU A 36 19.33 3.38 13.83
C GLU A 36 20.34 3.19 14.97
N ILE A 37 20.33 2.04 15.66
CA ILE A 37 21.28 1.77 16.74
C ILE A 37 22.74 1.72 16.25
N LEU A 38 22.97 1.56 14.93
CA LEU A 38 24.30 1.64 14.32
C LEU A 38 24.93 3.03 14.41
N GLU A 39 24.20 4.07 14.83
CA GLU A 39 24.81 5.36 15.19
C GLU A 39 25.77 5.23 16.38
N GLU A 40 25.55 4.23 17.25
CA GLU A 40 26.54 3.80 18.25
C GLU A 40 27.62 2.97 17.57
N LYS A 41 28.88 3.44 17.66
CA LYS A 41 30.00 2.80 16.98
C LYS A 41 30.47 1.53 17.71
N ASN A 42 30.22 1.44 19.01
CA ASN A 42 30.74 0.39 19.89
C ASN A 42 29.59 -0.44 20.51
N LEU A 43 28.71 -0.96 19.65
CA LEU A 43 27.68 -1.93 20.06
C LEU A 43 28.33 -3.22 20.60
N ASP A 44 27.66 -3.87 21.55
CA ASP A 44 28.01 -5.23 21.95
C ASP A 44 28.01 -6.15 20.72
N PRO A 45 29.00 -7.04 20.52
CA PRO A 45 29.03 -7.96 19.37
C PRO A 45 27.81 -8.88 19.26
N ASN A 46 27.04 -9.06 20.34
CA ASN A 46 25.83 -9.88 20.36
C ASN A 46 24.54 -9.09 20.11
N THR A 47 24.62 -7.77 19.96
CA THR A 47 23.45 -6.92 19.70
C THR A 47 22.89 -7.21 18.31
N ILE A 48 21.62 -7.62 18.23
CA ILE A 48 20.99 -7.95 16.96
C ILE A 48 20.45 -6.67 16.29
N VAL A 49 20.78 -6.47 15.02
CA VAL A 49 20.33 -5.33 14.22
C VAL A 49 19.24 -5.76 13.24
N TYR A 50 18.08 -5.11 13.31
CA TYR A 50 17.00 -5.23 12.33
C TYR A 50 17.14 -4.14 11.27
N ALA A 51 17.60 -4.54 10.09
CA ALA A 51 17.90 -3.64 8.97
C ALA A 51 16.65 -3.36 8.13
N TRP A 52 16.01 -2.22 8.38
CA TRP A 52 14.74 -1.87 7.78
C TRP A 52 14.83 -0.71 6.79
N ARG A 53 15.76 0.24 7.00
CA ARG A 53 15.83 1.45 6.15
C ARG A 53 16.31 1.13 4.74
N SER A 54 17.22 0.18 4.58
CA SER A 54 17.70 -0.28 3.28
C SER A 54 18.51 -1.58 3.37
N ILE A 55 18.71 -2.24 2.23
CA ILE A 55 19.66 -3.35 2.09
C ILE A 55 21.07 -2.91 2.51
N ASN A 56 21.49 -1.71 2.10
CA ASN A 56 22.81 -1.16 2.42
C ASN A 56 23.04 -0.98 3.92
N LYS A 57 22.00 -0.67 4.71
CA LYS A 57 22.10 -0.61 6.17
C LYS A 57 22.30 -1.99 6.80
N GLY A 58 21.68 -3.03 6.26
CA GLY A 58 21.97 -4.39 6.67
C GLY A 58 23.40 -4.81 6.34
N PHE A 59 23.88 -4.43 5.16
CA PHE A 59 25.26 -4.67 4.74
C PHE A 59 26.29 -3.89 5.57
N GLU A 60 25.97 -2.66 5.97
CA GLU A 60 26.75 -1.88 6.92
C GLU A 60 26.85 -2.58 8.29
N SER A 61 25.72 -3.11 8.79
CA SER A 61 25.68 -3.87 10.04
C SER A 61 26.54 -5.14 9.99
N ALA A 62 26.38 -5.94 8.93
CA ALA A 62 27.13 -7.18 8.73
C ALA A 62 28.65 -6.92 8.64
N ARG A 63 29.09 -5.87 7.91
CA ARG A 63 30.51 -5.45 7.86
C ARG A 63 31.08 -5.03 9.21
N ARG A 64 30.22 -4.63 10.15
CA ARG A 64 30.59 -4.32 11.54
C ARG A 64 30.53 -5.54 12.46
N ALA A 65 30.41 -6.74 11.90
CA ALA A 65 30.31 -8.00 12.63
C ALA A 65 29.12 -8.09 13.58
N GLN A 66 28.03 -7.36 13.28
CA GLN A 66 26.81 -7.39 14.09
C GLN A 66 25.81 -8.42 13.53
N PRO A 67 25.22 -9.30 14.36
CA PRO A 67 24.14 -10.18 13.95
C PRO A 67 22.98 -9.38 13.35
N THR A 68 22.62 -9.66 12.11
CA THR A 68 21.74 -8.80 11.30
C THR A 68 20.56 -9.59 10.76
N VAL A 69 19.35 -9.11 11.06
CA VAL A 69 18.11 -9.56 10.43
C VAL A 69 17.74 -8.58 9.33
N MET A 70 17.64 -9.06 8.09
CA MET A 70 17.29 -8.22 6.96
C MET A 70 15.77 -8.08 6.84
N MET A 71 15.28 -6.85 6.84
CA MET A 71 13.87 -6.55 6.63
C MET A 71 13.63 -5.20 5.94
N PRO A 72 14.32 -4.91 4.82
CA PRO A 72 14.21 -3.62 4.15
C PRO A 72 12.76 -3.33 3.76
N GLY A 73 12.25 -2.16 4.14
CA GLY A 73 10.84 -1.80 3.94
C GLY A 73 10.38 -1.89 2.48
N ALA A 74 11.29 -1.62 1.53
CA ALA A 74 11.00 -1.71 0.11
C ALA A 74 10.68 -3.13 -0.40
N TYR A 75 10.87 -4.17 0.42
CA TYR A 75 10.64 -5.58 0.07
C TYR A 75 9.82 -6.33 1.13
N CYS A 76 10.04 -6.03 2.41
CA CYS A 76 9.60 -6.85 3.53
C CYS A 76 8.47 -6.23 4.36
N TYR A 77 8.01 -5.01 4.05
CA TYR A 77 6.94 -4.35 4.79
C TYR A 77 5.59 -4.62 4.13
N PHE A 78 4.73 -5.36 4.82
CA PHE A 78 3.44 -5.80 4.35
C PHE A 78 2.33 -4.77 4.58
N ASP A 79 2.57 -3.71 5.34
CA ASP A 79 1.70 -2.53 5.42
C ASP A 79 1.80 -1.64 4.17
N MET A 80 2.83 -1.85 3.32
CA MET A 80 2.93 -1.18 2.03
C MET A 80 1.86 -1.67 1.05
N LYS A 81 1.40 -0.75 0.19
CA LYS A 81 0.53 -1.02 -0.96
C LYS A 81 1.10 -2.13 -1.84
N GLN A 82 0.21 -2.98 -2.35
CA GLN A 82 0.52 -4.05 -3.30
C GLN A 82 0.31 -3.62 -4.76
N SER A 83 -0.45 -2.55 -4.97
CA SER A 83 -0.57 -1.80 -6.23
C SER A 83 -1.01 -0.37 -5.91
N LEU A 84 -0.97 0.54 -6.91
CA LEU A 84 -1.43 1.93 -6.69
C LEU A 84 -2.92 2.01 -6.30
N ALA A 85 -3.73 1.08 -6.79
CA ALA A 85 -5.17 1.02 -6.56
C ALA A 85 -5.56 0.45 -5.19
N GLU A 86 -4.61 -0.13 -4.46
CA GLU A 86 -4.87 -0.79 -3.18
C GLU A 86 -4.55 0.14 -1.99
N ARG A 87 -5.19 -0.17 -0.85
CA ARG A 87 -4.93 0.50 0.42
C ARG A 87 -3.61 0.01 1.03
N GLY A 88 -2.89 0.92 1.70
CA GLY A 88 -1.62 0.67 2.37
C GLY A 88 -0.76 1.92 2.37
N HIS A 89 0.33 1.91 3.13
CA HIS A 89 1.36 2.93 3.03
C HIS A 89 2.13 2.80 1.72
N ASN A 90 2.84 3.84 1.29
CA ASN A 90 3.66 3.80 0.08
C ASN A 90 5.01 4.51 0.26
N TRP A 91 5.39 4.86 1.49
CA TRP A 91 6.62 5.59 1.77
C TRP A 91 7.90 4.78 1.47
N ALA A 92 7.83 3.44 1.53
CA ALA A 92 8.88 2.53 1.06
C ALA A 92 8.67 2.03 -0.39
N GLY A 93 7.63 2.53 -1.06
CA GLY A 93 7.22 2.11 -2.41
C GLY A 93 6.13 1.03 -2.42
N ILE A 94 5.85 0.53 -3.62
CA ILE A 94 4.90 -0.57 -3.83
C ILE A 94 5.64 -1.90 -3.61
N VAL A 95 5.05 -2.78 -2.80
CA VAL A 95 5.61 -4.09 -2.45
C VAL A 95 4.67 -5.18 -2.97
N THR A 96 4.84 -5.53 -4.25
CA THR A 96 4.12 -6.64 -4.88
C THR A 96 4.60 -7.99 -4.34
N LEU A 97 3.86 -9.06 -4.63
CA LEU A 97 4.31 -10.44 -4.36
C LEU A 97 5.66 -10.74 -5.00
N GLU A 98 5.81 -10.41 -6.28
CA GLU A 98 7.04 -10.58 -7.04
C GLU A 98 8.21 -9.80 -6.43
N LYS A 99 7.95 -8.56 -5.98
CA LYS A 99 8.97 -7.75 -5.34
C LYS A 99 9.41 -8.33 -3.99
N ALA A 100 8.48 -8.77 -3.16
CA ALA A 100 8.82 -9.45 -1.91
C ALA A 100 9.65 -10.72 -2.17
N TYR A 101 9.28 -11.50 -3.19
CA TYR A 101 10.00 -12.71 -3.60
C TYR A 101 11.39 -12.41 -4.15
N SER A 102 11.58 -11.31 -4.89
CA SER A 102 12.86 -10.97 -5.51
C SER A 102 13.94 -10.51 -4.52
N PHE A 103 13.61 -10.39 -3.23
CA PHE A 103 14.58 -10.01 -2.22
C PHE A 103 15.73 -11.03 -2.10
N VAL A 104 16.96 -10.51 -2.08
CA VAL A 104 18.20 -11.28 -1.92
C VAL A 104 18.92 -10.79 -0.65
N PRO A 105 18.85 -11.55 0.46
CA PRO A 105 19.37 -11.08 1.74
C PRO A 105 20.88 -11.22 1.92
N HIS A 106 21.52 -12.16 1.22
CA HIS A 106 22.90 -12.58 1.50
C HIS A 106 23.78 -12.78 0.25
N ASN A 107 23.32 -12.46 -0.96
CA ASN A 107 24.09 -12.68 -2.19
C ASN A 107 24.09 -11.42 -3.06
N SER A 108 24.84 -10.41 -2.64
CA SER A 108 25.03 -9.17 -3.38
C SER A 108 26.51 -8.92 -3.57
N ASP A 109 26.90 -8.44 -4.75
CA ASP A 109 28.26 -7.99 -5.07
C ASP A 109 28.80 -6.92 -4.10
N SER A 110 27.91 -6.31 -3.32
CA SER A 110 28.23 -5.26 -2.33
C SER A 110 28.68 -5.77 -0.96
N LEU A 111 28.74 -7.09 -0.74
CA LEU A 111 29.15 -7.68 0.52
C LEU A 111 30.18 -8.79 0.30
N LYS A 112 31.24 -8.82 1.13
CA LYS A 112 32.26 -9.87 1.04
C LYS A 112 31.68 -11.17 1.59
N ILE A 113 32.18 -12.31 1.10
CA ILE A 113 31.69 -13.62 1.51
C ILE A 113 31.80 -13.86 3.02
N ASP A 114 32.84 -13.34 3.65
CA ASP A 114 33.08 -13.45 5.10
C ASP A 114 32.05 -12.69 5.95
N ASP A 115 31.41 -11.67 5.38
CA ASP A 115 30.40 -10.86 6.06
C ASP A 115 29.03 -11.55 6.06
N PHE A 116 28.79 -12.52 5.15
CA PHE A 116 27.50 -13.21 5.03
C PHE A 116 27.08 -13.93 6.32
N LYS A 117 28.04 -14.41 7.11
CA LYS A 117 27.78 -15.10 8.39
C LYS A 117 27.06 -14.22 9.42
N TYR A 118 27.15 -12.90 9.28
CA TYR A 118 26.48 -11.96 10.17
C TYR A 118 25.05 -11.65 9.72
N VAL A 119 24.65 -12.04 8.51
CA VAL A 119 23.24 -12.02 8.10
C VAL A 119 22.58 -13.29 8.63
N ILE A 120 21.91 -13.17 9.78
CA ILE A 120 21.38 -14.32 10.53
C ILE A 120 19.93 -14.68 10.14
N GLY A 121 19.27 -13.86 9.33
CA GLY A 121 17.91 -14.15 8.88
C GLY A 121 17.24 -13.02 8.12
N VAL A 122 15.98 -13.28 7.75
CA VAL A 122 15.06 -12.32 7.12
C VAL A 122 13.77 -12.24 7.90
N GLN A 123 13.09 -11.09 7.87
CA GLN A 123 11.80 -10.92 8.53
C GLN A 123 10.86 -10.06 7.68
N GLY A 124 9.59 -10.48 7.57
CA GLY A 124 8.51 -9.62 7.10
C GLY A 124 7.91 -8.85 8.27
N ALA A 125 7.59 -7.57 8.09
CA ALA A 125 6.93 -6.74 9.09
C ALA A 125 5.55 -6.31 8.63
N LEU A 126 4.64 -6.17 9.59
CA LEU A 126 3.32 -5.59 9.37
C LEU A 126 3.06 -4.54 10.44
N TRP A 127 3.00 -3.29 10.00
CA TRP A 127 2.52 -2.18 10.82
C TRP A 127 1.01 -2.02 10.61
N THR A 128 0.27 -1.63 11.65
CA THR A 128 -1.19 -1.82 11.72
C THR A 128 -2.01 -0.54 11.63
N GLU A 129 -1.37 0.60 11.35
CA GLU A 129 -1.97 1.94 11.33
C GLU A 129 -3.20 2.02 10.42
N LEU A 130 -3.19 1.28 9.30
CA LEU A 130 -4.24 1.29 8.29
C LEU A 130 -5.03 -0.03 8.21
N LEU A 131 -4.95 -0.91 9.21
CA LEU A 131 -5.48 -2.28 9.08
C LEU A 131 -6.77 -2.56 9.85
N GLN A 132 -7.39 -1.52 10.43
CA GLN A 132 -8.56 -1.68 11.31
C GLN A 132 -9.83 -2.17 10.60
N LYS A 133 -9.98 -1.90 9.30
CA LYS A 133 -11.19 -2.24 8.52
C LYS A 133 -10.83 -2.57 7.07
N PRO A 134 -11.57 -3.46 6.38
CA PRO A 134 -12.56 -4.39 6.95
C PRO A 134 -11.93 -5.41 7.88
N GLU A 135 -12.76 -6.20 8.57
CA GLU A 135 -12.30 -7.38 9.31
C GLU A 135 -11.47 -8.29 8.38
N ASN A 136 -10.35 -8.80 8.86
CA ASN A 136 -9.36 -9.60 8.12
C ASN A 136 -8.55 -8.86 7.03
N PHE A 137 -8.54 -7.52 6.99
CA PHE A 137 -7.63 -6.80 6.08
C PHE A 137 -6.14 -7.05 6.38
N ILE A 138 -5.82 -7.45 7.62
CA ILE A 138 -4.50 -7.95 8.00
C ILE A 138 -4.08 -9.14 7.13
N ASP A 139 -4.96 -10.13 6.93
CA ASP A 139 -4.68 -11.30 6.09
C ASP A 139 -4.44 -10.90 4.64
N TYR A 140 -5.26 -9.98 4.13
CA TYR A 140 -5.13 -9.45 2.77
C TYR A 140 -3.77 -8.79 2.53
N GLN A 141 -3.25 -8.08 3.54
CA GLN A 141 -1.94 -7.47 3.47
C GLN A 141 -0.79 -8.46 3.66
N LEU A 142 -0.94 -9.45 4.53
CA LEU A 142 0.11 -10.46 4.76
C LEU A 142 0.23 -11.47 3.63
N PHE A 143 -0.89 -12.02 3.17
CA PHE A 143 -0.90 -13.16 2.27
C PHE A 143 -1.24 -12.74 0.84
N PRO A 144 -0.48 -13.26 -0.16
CA PRO A 144 0.50 -14.34 -0.06
C PRO A 144 1.96 -13.90 0.13
N ARG A 145 2.24 -12.60 0.35
CA ARG A 145 3.63 -12.08 0.47
C ARG A 145 4.44 -12.72 1.60
N MET A 146 3.80 -13.16 2.68
CA MET A 146 4.46 -13.90 3.74
C MET A 146 5.06 -15.23 3.26
N LEU A 147 4.41 -15.92 2.31
CA LEU A 147 4.96 -17.14 1.70
C LEU A 147 6.22 -16.82 0.87
N ALA A 148 6.25 -15.69 0.19
CA ALA A 148 7.43 -15.24 -0.54
C ALA A 148 8.62 -14.96 0.39
N ILE A 149 8.39 -14.30 1.53
CA ILE A 149 9.46 -14.07 2.52
C ILE A 149 9.91 -15.37 3.18
N ALA A 150 9.00 -16.33 3.42
CA ALA A 150 9.37 -17.65 3.89
C ALA A 150 10.30 -18.37 2.90
N GLU A 151 9.99 -18.32 1.60
CA GLU A 151 10.85 -18.91 0.56
C GLU A 151 12.19 -18.18 0.44
N VAL A 152 12.22 -16.85 0.57
CA VAL A 152 13.46 -16.05 0.60
C VAL A 152 14.37 -16.47 1.77
N GLY A 153 13.79 -16.77 2.94
CA GLY A 153 14.55 -17.17 4.13
C GLY A 153 14.98 -18.63 4.15
N TRP A 154 14.30 -19.50 3.40
CA TRP A 154 14.49 -20.95 3.46
C TRP A 154 15.21 -21.54 2.24
N THR A 155 14.86 -21.08 1.04
CA THR A 155 15.34 -21.65 -0.23
C THR A 155 16.61 -20.96 -0.68
N SER A 156 17.64 -21.75 -1.03
CA SER A 156 18.90 -21.19 -1.56
C SER A 156 18.65 -20.39 -2.84
N ALA A 157 19.34 -19.26 -3.01
CA ALA A 157 19.10 -18.33 -4.12
C ALA A 157 19.13 -18.97 -5.51
N LYS A 158 20.02 -19.94 -5.75
CA LYS A 158 20.14 -20.68 -7.02
C LYS A 158 18.92 -21.53 -7.40
N ASN A 159 18.08 -21.87 -6.43
CA ASN A 159 16.89 -22.70 -6.61
C ASN A 159 15.60 -21.87 -6.65
N LYS A 160 15.69 -20.54 -6.51
CA LYS A 160 14.51 -19.67 -6.54
C LYS A 160 14.06 -19.43 -7.97
N ASN A 161 12.81 -19.75 -8.27
CA ASN A 161 12.15 -19.41 -9.52
C ASN A 161 10.75 -18.84 -9.25
N TYR A 162 10.51 -17.58 -9.61
CA TYR A 162 9.24 -16.91 -9.28
C TYR A 162 8.04 -17.55 -9.98
N ASN A 163 8.19 -18.01 -11.23
CA ASN A 163 7.10 -18.64 -11.97
C ASN A 163 6.73 -19.99 -11.35
N GLU A 164 7.71 -20.75 -10.86
CA GLU A 164 7.48 -22.00 -10.15
C GLU A 164 6.82 -21.76 -8.79
N PHE A 165 7.33 -20.79 -8.02
CA PHE A 165 6.70 -20.34 -6.76
C PHE A 165 5.24 -19.95 -6.97
N TYR A 166 4.97 -19.12 -7.99
CA TYR A 166 3.63 -18.64 -8.28
C TYR A 166 2.69 -19.77 -8.74
N LYS A 167 3.20 -20.71 -9.54
CA LYS A 167 2.47 -21.93 -9.91
C LYS A 167 2.09 -22.76 -8.68
N ILE A 168 3.02 -22.97 -7.74
CA ILE A 168 2.75 -23.73 -6.50
C ILE A 168 1.77 -22.98 -5.59
N LEU A 169 1.90 -21.65 -5.49
CA LEU A 169 0.96 -20.80 -4.78
C LEU A 169 -0.47 -21.04 -5.29
N GLU A 170 -0.62 -21.01 -6.60
CA GLU A 170 -1.87 -21.20 -7.31
C GLU A 170 -2.46 -22.61 -7.18
N GLU A 171 -1.65 -23.64 -7.40
CA GLU A 171 -2.11 -25.03 -7.40
C GLU A 171 -2.37 -25.59 -6.00
N LYS A 172 -1.67 -25.08 -4.96
CA LYS A 172 -1.67 -25.68 -3.62
C LYS A 172 -2.02 -24.69 -2.51
N HIS A 173 -1.34 -23.54 -2.46
CA HIS A 173 -1.45 -22.67 -1.29
C HIS A 173 -2.74 -21.84 -1.25
N TYR A 174 -3.32 -21.44 -2.38
CA TYR A 174 -4.64 -20.78 -2.36
C TYR A 174 -5.71 -21.68 -1.75
N SER A 175 -5.76 -22.96 -2.14
CA SER A 175 -6.70 -23.92 -1.53
C SER A 175 -6.42 -24.08 -0.04
N ARG A 176 -5.16 -24.27 0.35
CA ARG A 176 -4.78 -24.40 1.77
C ARG A 176 -5.17 -23.19 2.61
N MET A 177 -4.84 -21.98 2.16
CA MET A 177 -5.17 -20.73 2.87
C MET A 177 -6.69 -20.53 2.95
N PHE A 178 -7.41 -20.91 1.90
CA PHE A 178 -8.87 -20.87 1.89
C PHE A 178 -9.48 -21.80 2.93
N GLU A 179 -9.05 -23.07 3.01
CA GLU A 179 -9.54 -24.02 4.02
C GLU A 179 -9.14 -23.62 5.45
N MET A 180 -8.10 -22.79 5.60
CA MET A 180 -7.69 -22.21 6.89
C MET A 180 -8.49 -20.93 7.25
N GLY A 181 -9.36 -20.44 6.36
CA GLY A 181 -10.14 -19.22 6.59
C GLY A 181 -9.34 -17.91 6.44
N ILE A 182 -8.17 -17.95 5.79
CA ILE A 182 -7.31 -16.76 5.60
C ILE A 182 -7.88 -15.91 4.46
N ALA A 183 -8.10 -14.62 4.70
CA ALA A 183 -8.61 -13.68 3.68
C ALA A 183 -7.49 -13.13 2.76
N PHE A 184 -6.78 -14.03 2.06
CA PHE A 184 -5.61 -13.68 1.24
C PHE A 184 -5.96 -12.82 0.01
N ARG A 185 -4.97 -12.05 -0.47
CA ARG A 185 -5.07 -11.31 -1.72
C ARG A 185 -4.94 -12.23 -2.93
N ILE A 186 -5.84 -12.06 -3.89
CA ILE A 186 -5.73 -12.58 -5.26
C ILE A 186 -5.45 -11.46 -6.27
N PRO A 187 -4.84 -11.74 -7.43
CA PRO A 187 -4.71 -10.77 -8.52
C PRO A 187 -6.08 -10.18 -8.91
N TYR A 188 -6.09 -8.90 -9.27
CA TYR A 188 -7.26 -8.23 -9.84
C TYR A 188 -7.18 -8.21 -11.38
N PRO A 189 -8.33 -8.19 -12.09
CA PRO A 189 -8.33 -8.23 -13.54
C PRO A 189 -7.87 -6.89 -14.13
N THR A 190 -7.34 -6.92 -15.34
CA THR A 190 -7.13 -5.73 -16.17
C THR A 190 -8.19 -5.70 -17.25
N ALA A 191 -8.79 -4.53 -17.49
CA ALA A 191 -9.82 -4.33 -18.48
C ALA A 191 -9.46 -3.16 -19.39
N LYS A 192 -9.72 -3.28 -20.68
CA LYS A 192 -9.51 -2.23 -21.69
C LYS A 192 -10.75 -2.09 -22.56
N PHE A 193 -11.03 -0.87 -22.99
CA PHE A 193 -12.06 -0.58 -24.00
C PHE A 193 -11.41 0.10 -25.19
N GLU A 194 -11.43 -0.57 -26.34
CA GLU A 194 -10.84 -0.10 -27.60
C GLU A 194 -11.74 -0.54 -28.76
N ASN A 195 -12.07 0.36 -29.70
CA ASN A 195 -12.89 0.04 -30.88
C ASN A 195 -14.23 -0.67 -30.56
N ASN A 196 -15.00 -0.14 -29.62
CA ASN A 196 -16.26 -0.74 -29.14
C ASN A 196 -16.14 -2.14 -28.54
N LYS A 197 -14.92 -2.54 -28.17
CA LYS A 197 -14.60 -3.86 -27.62
C LYS A 197 -13.99 -3.75 -26.24
N ILE A 198 -14.53 -4.52 -25.31
CA ILE A 198 -13.96 -4.70 -23.98
C ILE A 198 -13.22 -6.04 -23.94
N SER A 199 -11.94 -5.97 -23.61
CA SER A 199 -11.09 -7.14 -23.38
C SER A 199 -10.61 -7.14 -21.93
N VAL A 200 -10.74 -8.28 -21.26
CA VAL A 200 -10.38 -8.46 -19.85
C VAL A 200 -9.41 -9.63 -19.68
N SER A 201 -8.35 -9.42 -18.91
CA SER A 201 -7.42 -10.45 -18.45
C SER A 201 -7.58 -10.62 -16.94
N SER A 202 -7.75 -11.86 -16.47
CA SER A 202 -7.84 -12.17 -15.03
C SER A 202 -6.53 -11.89 -14.30
N ASN A 203 -5.38 -11.93 -14.98
CA ASN A 203 -4.03 -11.86 -14.38
C ASN A 203 -3.76 -12.94 -13.31
N GLY A 204 -4.51 -14.04 -13.36
CA GLY A 204 -4.26 -15.25 -12.58
C GLY A 204 -4.69 -16.47 -13.40
N ASN A 205 -4.56 -17.65 -12.82
CA ASN A 205 -4.94 -18.88 -13.52
C ASN A 205 -6.45 -19.14 -13.61
N ASN A 206 -6.78 -20.32 -14.13
CA ASN A 206 -8.14 -20.83 -14.32
C ASN A 206 -8.93 -21.09 -13.03
N SER A 207 -8.32 -20.95 -11.83
CA SER A 207 -9.04 -21.06 -10.56
C SER A 207 -9.78 -19.77 -10.18
N LEU A 208 -9.48 -18.67 -10.86
CA LEU A 208 -10.16 -17.39 -10.66
C LEU A 208 -11.31 -17.24 -11.66
N ILE A 209 -12.44 -16.76 -11.15
CA ILE A 209 -13.61 -16.41 -11.96
C ILE A 209 -13.72 -14.89 -12.03
N THR A 210 -13.66 -14.33 -13.23
CA THR A 210 -13.91 -12.91 -13.44
C THR A 210 -15.41 -12.67 -13.59
N ARG A 211 -15.99 -11.81 -12.75
CA ARG A 211 -17.39 -11.37 -12.84
C ARG A 211 -17.48 -9.87 -13.09
N TYR A 212 -18.61 -9.43 -13.63
CA TYR A 212 -18.78 -8.02 -14.00
C TYR A 212 -20.19 -7.47 -13.77
N THR A 213 -20.27 -6.14 -13.74
CA THR A 213 -21.51 -5.34 -13.77
C THR A 213 -21.37 -4.30 -14.89
N ILE A 214 -22.49 -3.71 -15.32
CA ILE A 214 -22.53 -2.73 -16.43
C ILE A 214 -23.02 -1.34 -16.00
N ASP A 215 -23.45 -1.21 -14.74
CA ASP A 215 -24.05 -0.02 -14.16
C ASP A 215 -23.10 0.71 -13.17
N GLY A 216 -21.89 0.20 -12.99
CA GLY A 216 -20.87 0.72 -12.09
C GLY A 216 -20.97 0.22 -10.65
N THR A 217 -21.93 -0.67 -10.34
CA THR A 217 -22.03 -1.33 -9.03
C THR A 217 -20.90 -2.35 -8.83
N GLU A 218 -20.57 -2.68 -7.59
CA GLU A 218 -19.52 -3.65 -7.28
C GLU A 218 -19.94 -5.08 -7.67
N PRO A 219 -19.15 -5.80 -8.50
CA PRO A 219 -19.46 -7.20 -8.80
C PRO A 219 -19.42 -8.05 -7.53
N ASN A 220 -20.35 -8.99 -7.43
CA ASN A 220 -20.50 -9.97 -6.36
C ASN A 220 -20.60 -11.41 -6.93
N SER A 221 -20.78 -12.40 -6.07
CA SER A 221 -20.83 -13.83 -6.45
C SER A 221 -22.00 -14.21 -7.37
N TYR A 222 -23.03 -13.36 -7.47
CA TYR A 222 -24.20 -13.55 -8.35
C TYR A 222 -24.09 -12.74 -9.65
N SER A 223 -23.09 -11.87 -9.77
CA SER A 223 -22.86 -11.09 -10.99
C SER A 223 -22.49 -12.01 -12.17
N PRO A 224 -22.87 -11.63 -13.41
CA PRO A 224 -22.52 -12.40 -14.61
C PRO A 224 -21.02 -12.69 -14.72
N ILE A 225 -20.70 -13.90 -15.19
CA ILE A 225 -19.32 -14.31 -15.46
C ILE A 225 -18.88 -13.72 -16.80
N TYR A 226 -17.66 -13.19 -16.84
CA TYR A 226 -17.02 -12.77 -18.08
C TYR A 226 -16.49 -14.00 -18.83
N ASN A 227 -17.07 -14.29 -20.01
CA ASN A 227 -16.76 -15.48 -20.82
C ASN A 227 -16.04 -15.16 -22.14
N GLY A 228 -15.61 -13.91 -22.34
CA GLY A 228 -15.01 -13.47 -23.60
C GLY A 228 -15.28 -12.01 -23.87
N GLU A 229 -14.73 -11.52 -24.98
CA GLU A 229 -14.81 -10.10 -25.36
C GLU A 229 -16.26 -9.62 -25.44
N ILE A 230 -16.50 -8.39 -24.94
CA ILE A 230 -17.82 -7.76 -24.98
C ILE A 230 -17.79 -6.65 -26.01
N TYR A 231 -18.71 -6.67 -26.96
CA TYR A 231 -18.85 -5.62 -27.97
C TYR A 231 -20.06 -4.75 -27.63
N THR A 232 -19.85 -3.45 -27.50
CA THR A 232 -20.92 -2.50 -27.17
C THR A 232 -20.55 -1.06 -27.55
N ASP A 233 -21.55 -0.35 -28.06
CA ASP A 233 -21.57 1.10 -28.28
C ASP A 233 -22.40 1.83 -27.19
N ASN A 234 -23.24 1.10 -26.45
CA ASN A 234 -24.02 1.65 -25.34
C ASN A 234 -23.13 2.15 -24.20
N PRO A 235 -23.44 3.30 -23.58
CA PRO A 235 -22.60 3.97 -22.57
C PRO A 235 -22.69 3.28 -21.19
N PHE A 236 -22.11 2.09 -21.09
CA PHE A 236 -22.08 1.30 -19.85
C PHE A 236 -20.86 1.63 -18.97
N LYS A 237 -21.05 1.48 -17.66
CA LYS A 237 -20.00 1.61 -16.66
C LYS A 237 -19.61 0.23 -16.18
N PHE A 238 -18.70 -0.42 -16.88
CA PHE A 238 -18.29 -1.76 -16.49
C PHE A 238 -17.43 -1.72 -15.23
N LYS A 239 -17.66 -2.67 -14.33
CA LYS A 239 -16.70 -3.05 -13.30
C LYS A 239 -16.44 -4.55 -13.38
N PHE A 240 -15.18 -4.93 -13.27
CA PHE A 240 -14.71 -6.31 -13.29
C PHE A 240 -14.01 -6.64 -11.97
N ARG A 241 -14.17 -7.87 -11.49
CA ARG A 241 -13.52 -8.37 -10.27
C ARG A 241 -13.29 -9.87 -10.37
N ASN A 242 -12.16 -10.32 -9.84
CA ASN A 242 -11.86 -11.75 -9.73
C ASN A 242 -12.40 -12.30 -8.42
N PHE A 243 -12.83 -13.57 -8.47
CA PHE A 243 -13.28 -14.35 -7.35
C PHE A 243 -12.54 -15.67 -7.29
N TYR A 244 -12.16 -16.10 -6.08
CA TYR A 244 -11.70 -17.45 -5.80
C TYR A 244 -12.75 -18.16 -4.93
N LYS A 245 -13.28 -19.28 -5.45
CA LYS A 245 -14.40 -20.04 -4.85
C LYS A 245 -15.60 -19.15 -4.46
N ASP A 246 -15.86 -18.09 -5.24
CA ASP A 246 -16.92 -17.08 -5.02
C ASP A 246 -16.92 -16.34 -3.66
N GLN A 247 -15.90 -16.52 -2.82
CA GLN A 247 -15.82 -15.94 -1.48
C GLN A 247 -14.66 -14.95 -1.33
N ILE A 248 -13.47 -15.32 -1.78
CA ILE A 248 -12.31 -14.41 -1.80
C ILE A 248 -12.40 -13.55 -3.05
N LYS A 249 -12.23 -12.24 -2.89
CA LYS A 249 -12.40 -11.26 -3.97
C LYS A 249 -11.21 -10.33 -4.10
N SER A 250 -10.86 -10.00 -5.34
CA SER A 250 -9.91 -8.93 -5.63
C SER A 250 -10.56 -7.54 -5.45
N ILE A 251 -9.77 -6.47 -5.51
CA ILE A 251 -10.34 -5.15 -5.83
C ILE A 251 -11.02 -5.19 -7.21
N SER A 252 -11.97 -4.29 -7.46
CA SER A 252 -12.62 -4.16 -8.76
C SER A 252 -11.87 -3.17 -9.66
N VAL A 253 -11.86 -3.41 -10.96
CA VAL A 253 -11.38 -2.46 -11.96
C VAL A 253 -12.53 -1.99 -12.83
N GLY A 254 -12.65 -0.67 -12.99
CA GLY A 254 -13.64 -0.06 -13.85
C GLY A 254 -13.11 0.19 -15.26
N VAL A 255 -13.97 0.02 -16.26
CA VAL A 255 -13.74 0.49 -17.63
C VAL A 255 -15.07 1.00 -18.17
N SER A 256 -15.05 2.12 -18.89
CA SER A 256 -16.28 2.68 -19.46
C SER A 256 -16.02 3.21 -20.85
N ASN A 257 -17.00 3.02 -21.72
CA ASN A 257 -17.13 3.74 -22.98
C ASN A 257 -18.02 4.99 -22.84
N VAL A 258 -18.33 5.36 -21.60
CA VAL A 258 -18.97 6.63 -21.27
C VAL A 258 -17.92 7.72 -21.39
N GLU A 259 -18.02 8.55 -22.42
CA GLU A 259 -17.32 9.84 -22.42
C GLU A 259 -18.03 10.78 -21.45
N TYR A 260 -17.36 11.10 -20.35
CA TYR A 260 -17.81 12.17 -19.48
C TYR A 260 -17.36 13.49 -20.07
N VAL A 261 -18.32 14.29 -20.52
CA VAL A 261 -18.07 15.70 -20.80
C VAL A 261 -18.06 16.44 -19.47
N PHE A 262 -16.86 16.63 -18.90
CA PHE A 262 -16.69 17.45 -17.71
C PHE A 262 -16.89 18.92 -18.07
N GLN A 263 -17.86 19.55 -17.42
CA GLN A 263 -18.08 20.98 -17.53
C GLN A 263 -17.09 21.72 -16.63
N LYS A 264 -16.66 22.91 -17.05
CA LYS A 264 -15.79 23.81 -16.29
C LYS A 264 -16.50 25.14 -16.04
N PRO A 265 -17.63 25.14 -15.30
CA PRO A 265 -18.37 26.37 -15.06
C PRO A 265 -17.51 27.35 -14.25
N SER A 266 -17.67 28.64 -14.52
CA SER A 266 -17.02 29.66 -13.70
C SER A 266 -17.51 29.53 -12.25
N THR A 267 -16.57 29.42 -11.32
CA THR A 267 -16.83 29.00 -9.94
C THR A 267 -16.06 29.86 -8.97
N SER A 268 -16.73 30.27 -7.90
CA SER A 268 -16.13 30.90 -6.75
C SER A 268 -16.29 30.03 -5.50
N ILE A 269 -15.30 30.09 -4.60
CA ILE A 269 -15.31 29.34 -3.34
C ILE A 269 -15.58 30.30 -2.19
N ILE A 270 -16.57 29.97 -1.38
CA ILE A 270 -16.81 30.62 -0.08
C ILE A 270 -16.50 29.58 1.01
N SER A 271 -15.67 29.94 1.99
CA SER A 271 -15.24 29.00 3.02
C SER A 271 -15.13 29.62 4.40
N SER A 272 -15.39 28.85 5.44
CA SER A 272 -14.94 29.17 6.80
C SER A 272 -13.49 28.74 7.07
N ILE A 273 -12.94 27.87 6.22
CA ILE A 273 -11.64 27.23 6.39
C ILE A 273 -10.54 28.20 5.97
N LYS A 274 -9.44 28.24 6.75
CA LYS A 274 -8.28 29.07 6.41
C LYS A 274 -7.49 28.44 5.25
N ASP A 275 -7.43 29.20 4.15
CA ASP A 275 -6.72 28.82 2.94
C ASP A 275 -5.20 28.72 3.15
N ASN A 276 -4.54 27.83 2.42
CA ASN A 276 -3.08 27.65 2.43
C ASN A 276 -2.47 28.25 1.16
N GLU A 277 -1.54 29.21 1.31
CA GLU A 277 -0.97 29.91 0.16
C GLU A 277 -0.27 28.99 -0.86
N LYS A 278 0.32 27.88 -0.41
CA LYS A 278 1.00 26.92 -1.29
C LYS A 278 0.05 25.94 -1.97
N PHE A 279 -1.04 25.57 -1.29
CA PHE A 279 -2.06 24.63 -1.76
C PHE A 279 -3.44 25.29 -1.66
N SER A 280 -3.60 26.39 -2.39
CA SER A 280 -4.72 27.32 -2.22
C SER A 280 -6.04 26.76 -2.72
N PHE A 281 -7.15 27.25 -2.18
CA PHE A 281 -8.50 27.00 -2.68
C PHE A 281 -8.74 27.47 -4.11
N LYS A 282 -7.86 28.29 -4.70
CA LYS A 282 -7.86 28.55 -6.15
C LYS A 282 -7.74 27.26 -6.99
N ASN A 283 -7.09 26.23 -6.45
CA ASN A 283 -7.00 24.93 -7.11
C ASN A 283 -8.35 24.20 -7.14
N LEU A 284 -9.29 24.53 -6.25
CA LEU A 284 -10.64 23.90 -6.26
C LEU A 284 -11.47 24.31 -7.47
N THR A 285 -11.10 25.39 -8.17
CA THR A 285 -11.85 25.96 -9.30
C THR A 285 -11.11 25.83 -10.63
N ASP A 286 -9.94 25.17 -10.67
CA ASP A 286 -9.15 25.00 -11.90
C ASP A 286 -9.59 23.79 -12.75
N TYR A 287 -10.45 22.93 -12.20
CA TYR A 287 -10.95 21.70 -12.82
C TYR A 287 -9.83 20.76 -13.31
N ASN A 288 -8.68 20.76 -12.62
CA ASN A 288 -7.57 19.85 -12.87
C ASN A 288 -7.54 18.76 -11.80
N PHE A 289 -7.81 17.51 -12.19
CA PHE A 289 -7.83 16.36 -11.25
C PHE A 289 -6.49 16.07 -10.55
N ASN A 290 -5.39 16.69 -11.00
CA ASN A 290 -4.08 16.57 -10.36
C ASN A 290 -3.79 17.69 -9.36
N SER A 291 -4.61 18.73 -9.30
CA SER A 291 -4.49 19.81 -8.33
C SER A 291 -5.16 19.40 -7.02
N TYR A 292 -4.66 19.90 -5.89
CA TYR A 292 -5.33 19.75 -4.60
C TYR A 292 -5.13 21.00 -3.75
N SER A 293 -6.06 21.21 -2.82
CA SER A 293 -5.99 22.27 -1.82
C SER A 293 -5.84 21.69 -0.43
N ARG A 294 -5.32 22.49 0.49
CA ARG A 294 -5.12 22.09 1.88
C ARG A 294 -5.47 23.24 2.81
N SER A 295 -6.05 22.93 3.97
CA SER A 295 -6.20 23.90 5.05
C SER A 295 -4.86 24.15 5.77
N ILE A 296 -4.64 25.34 6.32
CA ILE A 296 -3.47 25.61 7.19
C ILE A 296 -3.55 24.82 8.50
N GLY A 297 -4.76 24.53 8.99
CA GLY A 297 -5.00 23.87 10.27
C GLY A 297 -5.99 22.71 10.19
N ARG A 298 -6.23 22.09 11.34
CA ARG A 298 -7.26 21.06 11.48
C ARG A 298 -8.64 21.68 11.25
N VAL A 299 -9.41 21.06 10.35
CA VAL A 299 -10.83 21.39 10.13
C VAL A 299 -11.64 20.90 11.33
N VAL A 300 -12.60 21.69 11.79
CA VAL A 300 -13.47 21.37 12.93
C VAL A 300 -14.93 21.19 12.48
N GLY A 301 -15.75 20.57 13.31
CA GLY A 301 -17.18 20.40 13.00
C GLY A 301 -17.88 21.74 12.80
N GLY A 302 -18.62 21.88 11.71
CA GLY A 302 -19.28 23.12 11.30
C GLY A 302 -18.49 23.97 10.29
N ASP A 303 -17.23 23.61 10.01
CA ASP A 303 -16.50 24.23 8.91
C ASP A 303 -17.11 23.86 7.55
N TYR A 304 -17.06 24.80 6.60
CA TYR A 304 -17.71 24.63 5.29
C TYR A 304 -16.87 25.10 4.11
N LEU A 305 -17.16 24.50 2.96
CA LEU A 305 -16.80 24.95 1.62
C LEU A 305 -18.07 25.02 0.78
N ILE A 306 -18.33 26.17 0.17
CA ILE A 306 -19.45 26.41 -0.73
C ILE A 306 -18.87 26.68 -2.12
N TYR A 307 -19.28 25.86 -3.08
CA TYR A 307 -18.99 26.05 -4.50
C TYR A 307 -20.14 26.85 -5.11
N MET A 308 -19.87 28.08 -5.49
CA MET A 308 -20.82 28.98 -6.14
C MET A 308 -20.55 28.99 -7.64
N PHE A 309 -21.49 28.51 -8.44
CA PHE A 309 -21.42 28.61 -9.89
C PHE A 309 -22.01 29.95 -10.34
N ASP A 310 -21.29 30.68 -11.19
CA ASP A 310 -21.72 32.01 -11.65
C ASP A 310 -23.01 31.94 -12.50
N ASN A 311 -23.25 30.79 -13.14
CA ASN A 311 -24.47 30.50 -13.89
C ASN A 311 -25.02 29.13 -13.48
N PRO A 312 -26.33 28.88 -13.63
CA PRO A 312 -26.91 27.55 -13.46
C PRO A 312 -26.20 26.51 -14.33
N VAL A 313 -25.91 25.35 -13.75
CA VAL A 313 -25.20 24.25 -14.41
C VAL A 313 -26.14 23.06 -14.50
N ASP A 314 -26.49 22.64 -15.71
CA ASP A 314 -27.22 21.38 -15.91
C ASP A 314 -26.23 20.22 -15.83
N SER A 315 -26.34 19.38 -14.81
CA SER A 315 -25.46 18.23 -14.62
C SER A 315 -26.18 17.07 -13.97
N LYS A 316 -25.84 15.85 -14.39
CA LYS A 316 -26.33 14.60 -13.79
C LYS A 316 -25.60 14.24 -12.50
N LYS A 317 -24.40 14.79 -12.27
CA LYS A 317 -23.57 14.48 -11.10
C LYS A 317 -22.55 15.59 -10.83
N ILE A 318 -22.39 15.93 -9.56
CA ILE A 318 -21.25 16.71 -9.05
C ILE A 318 -20.43 15.78 -8.14
N THR A 319 -19.10 15.80 -8.27
CA THR A 319 -18.20 14.99 -7.44
C THR A 319 -17.20 15.92 -6.76
N ILE A 320 -17.02 15.74 -5.45
CA ILE A 320 -16.01 16.45 -4.65
C ILE A 320 -15.20 15.38 -3.93
N ASP A 321 -13.93 15.27 -4.27
CA ASP A 321 -12.99 14.40 -3.58
C ASP A 321 -12.33 15.21 -2.45
N SER A 322 -12.36 14.68 -1.23
CA SER A 322 -11.75 15.36 -0.08
C SER A 322 -10.47 14.65 0.37
N GLY A 323 -9.66 15.40 1.14
CA GLY A 323 -8.35 15.11 1.80
C GLY A 323 -7.34 14.20 1.11
N ILE A 324 -6.53 13.47 1.89
CA ILE A 324 -5.19 13.07 1.42
C ILE A 324 -5.29 11.97 0.35
N PRO A 325 -4.82 12.24 -0.88
CA PRO A 325 -4.75 11.21 -1.91
C PRO A 325 -3.98 10.00 -1.37
N ASN A 326 -4.61 8.82 -1.45
CA ASN A 326 -4.07 7.54 -0.98
C ASN A 326 -4.15 7.26 0.53
N ILE A 327 -4.85 8.06 1.33
CA ILE A 327 -5.10 7.78 2.74
C ILE A 327 -6.59 7.99 3.06
N ASP A 328 -7.30 6.91 3.38
CA ASP A 328 -8.73 6.98 3.75
C ASP A 328 -8.89 7.61 5.15
N PHE A 329 -8.96 8.93 5.22
CA PHE A 329 -9.40 9.68 6.41
C PHE A 329 -10.41 10.74 6.00
N TYR A 330 -11.72 10.42 6.07
CA TYR A 330 -12.78 11.38 5.75
C TYR A 330 -13.93 11.32 6.74
N TYR A 331 -14.30 12.51 7.23
CA TYR A 331 -15.61 12.80 7.80
C TYR A 331 -16.17 14.02 7.06
N ILE A 332 -16.57 13.86 5.79
CA ILE A 332 -17.63 14.74 5.28
C ILE A 332 -18.88 14.26 5.98
N THR A 333 -19.41 15.06 6.89
CA THR A 333 -20.60 14.67 7.66
C THR A 333 -21.86 14.89 6.86
N ASP A 334 -21.90 15.94 6.03
CA ASP A 334 -23.08 16.39 5.32
C ASP A 334 -22.69 17.08 3.99
N GLY A 335 -23.60 17.02 3.01
CA GLY A 335 -23.45 17.71 1.73
C GLY A 335 -24.82 18.07 1.14
N PHE A 336 -24.96 19.31 0.68
CA PHE A 336 -26.22 19.83 0.15
C PHE A 336 -25.99 20.48 -1.23
N VAL A 337 -26.95 20.33 -2.13
CA VAL A 337 -26.99 20.99 -3.43
C VAL A 337 -28.30 21.76 -3.52
N LEU A 338 -28.22 23.06 -3.78
CA LEU A 338 -29.40 23.89 -4.00
C LEU A 338 -29.74 23.88 -5.49
N PHE A 339 -30.91 23.34 -5.82
CA PHE A 339 -31.44 23.35 -7.19
C PHE A 339 -32.25 24.63 -7.40
N ILE A 340 -31.87 25.43 -8.39
CA ILE A 340 -32.72 26.52 -8.89
C ILE A 340 -33.51 25.94 -10.06
N SER A 341 -34.75 25.49 -9.78
CA SER A 341 -35.69 25.12 -10.83
C SER A 341 -36.29 26.39 -11.43
N TYR A 342 -36.05 26.63 -12.71
CA TYR A 342 -36.84 27.61 -13.46
C TYR A 342 -38.19 26.95 -13.79
N PHE A 343 -39.27 27.47 -13.21
CA PHE A 343 -40.64 27.12 -13.61
C PHE A 343 -41.03 27.83 -14.90
#